data_AF-A0A6L5JUH8-F1
#
_entry.id   AF-A0A6L5JUH8-F1
#
_cell.length_a   1.000
_cell.length_b   1.000
_cell.length_c   1.000
_cell.angle_alpha   90.00
_cell.angle_beta   90.00
_cell.angle_gamma   90.00
#
_symmetry.space_group_name_H-M   'P 1'
#
loop_
_entity.id
_entity.type
_entity.pdbx_description
1 polymer ?
#
loop_
_entity_poly.entity_id
_entity_poly.type
_entity_poly.pdbx_seq_one_letter_code
_entity_poly.pdbx_strand_id
1 'polypeptide(L)' 'MRKSRFSEAQMVTILREADKAPVAEVAKKHGISEQTIYSWRKQYGVLDADE' A
#
# COMPACT_ATOMS: atom_id res chain seq x y z
N MET A 1 -6.04 -16.90 -9.52
CA MET A 1 -5.59 -15.62 -8.92
C MET A 1 -4.07 -15.56 -9.08
N ARG A 2 -3.53 -14.65 -9.91
CA ARG A 2 -2.07 -14.52 -10.03
C ARG A 2 -1.52 -14.21 -8.64
N LYS A 3 -0.49 -14.93 -8.18
CA LYS A 3 0.20 -14.62 -6.91
C LYS A 3 0.54 -13.13 -6.93
N SER A 4 0.02 -12.37 -5.97
CA SER A 4 0.42 -10.98 -5.81
C SER A 4 1.93 -10.95 -5.65
N ARG A 5 2.61 -10.02 -6.33
CA ARG A 5 4.07 -9.90 -6.28
C ARG A 5 4.59 -9.49 -4.89
N PHE A 6 3.67 -9.04 -4.04
CA PHE A 6 3.89 -8.65 -2.66
C PHE A 6 3.04 -9.51 -1.72
N SER A 7 3.64 -9.92 -0.61
CA SER A 7 2.91 -10.50 0.52
C SER A 7 2.07 -9.44 1.25
N GLU A 8 1.05 -9.86 1.99
CA GLU A 8 0.24 -8.94 2.83
C GLU A 8 1.09 -8.11 3.79
N ALA A 9 2.07 -8.74 4.46
CA ALA A 9 2.98 -8.02 5.35
C ALA A 9 3.79 -6.93 4.61
N GLN A 10 4.22 -7.19 3.38
CA GLN A 10 4.88 -6.19 2.55
C GLN A 10 3.92 -5.06 2.15
N MET A 11 2.69 -5.39 1.77
CA MET A 11 1.68 -4.38 1.42
C MET A 11 1.38 -3.46 2.61
N VAL A 12 1.16 -4.01 3.81
CA VAL A 12 0.94 -3.23 5.04
C VAL A 12 2.15 -2.37 5.39
N THR A 13 3.38 -2.87 5.21
CA THR A 13 4.60 -2.08 5.45
C THR A 13 4.70 -0.90 4.50
N ILE A 14 4.40 -1.10 3.20
CA ILE A 14 4.39 -0.04 2.19
C ILE A 14 3.30 0.99 2.49
N LEU A 15 2.12 0.56 2.92
CA LEU A 15 1.02 1.45 3.34
C LEU A 15 1.43 2.33 4.52
N ARG A 16 2.03 1.75 5.57
CA ARG A 16 2.53 2.49 6.74
C ARG A 16 3.64 3.48 6.38
N GLU A 17 4.46 3.16 5.38
CA GLU A 17 5.46 4.11 4.86
C GLU A 17 4.79 5.27 4.12
N ALA A 18 3.77 4.98 3.31
CA ALA A 18 2.97 5.97 2.58
C ALA A 18 2.13 6.89 3.48
N ASP A 19 1.90 6.52 4.76
CA ASP A 19 1.27 7.39 5.76
C ASP A 19 2.24 8.42 6.36
N LYS A 20 3.56 8.19 6.23
CA LYS A 20 4.61 9.06 6.79
C LYS A 20 5.39 9.83 5.73
N ALA A 21 5.29 9.43 4.46
CA ALA A 21 6.03 10.00 3.34
C ALA A 21 5.12 10.19 2.11
N PRO A 22 5.50 11.03 1.14
CA PRO A 22 4.71 11.23 -0.08
C PRO A 22 4.51 9.91 -0.85
N VAL A 23 3.25 9.62 -1.22
CA VAL A 23 2.86 8.40 -1.94
C VAL A 23 3.69 8.19 -3.21
N ALA A 24 3.99 9.27 -3.95
CA ALA A 24 4.83 9.24 -5.14
C ALA A 24 6.26 8.72 -4.88
N GLU A 25 6.86 9.11 -3.75
CA GLU A 25 8.20 8.65 -3.37
C GLU A 25 8.20 7.18 -2.98
N VAL A 26 7.21 6.77 -2.17
CA VAL A 26 7.04 5.37 -1.76
C VAL A 26 6.76 4.47 -2.97
N ALA A 27 5.92 4.92 -3.90
CA ALA A 27 5.63 4.22 -5.14
C ALA A 27 6.91 4.00 -5.97
N LYS A 28 7.72 5.05 -6.14
CA LYS A 28 9.01 4.98 -6.84
C LYS A 28 10.00 4.05 -6.14
N LYS A 29 10.10 4.12 -4.81
CA LYS A 29 11.00 3.28 -3.99
C LYS A 29 10.68 1.79 -4.13
N HIS A 30 9.40 1.43 -4.17
CA HIS A 30 8.95 0.04 -4.25
C HIS A 30 8.68 -0.45 -5.69
N GLY A 31 8.89 0.40 -6.71
CA GLY A 31 8.68 0.05 -8.11
C GLY A 31 7.22 -0.29 -8.42
N ILE A 32 6.29 0.45 -7.82
CA ILE A 32 4.85 0.32 -8.02
C ILE A 32 4.25 1.67 -8.43
N SER A 33 3.00 1.67 -8.90
CA SER A 33 2.27 2.90 -9.18
C SER A 33 1.60 3.44 -7.91
N GLU A 34 1.41 4.75 -7.84
CA GLU A 34 0.65 5.39 -6.75
C GLU A 34 -0.78 4.83 -6.67
N GLN A 35 -1.39 4.53 -7.82
CA GLN A 35 -2.70 3.85 -7.91
C GLN A 35 -2.73 2.51 -7.17
N THR A 36 -1.62 1.77 -7.18
CA THR A 36 -1.50 0.50 -6.44
C THR A 36 -1.58 0.75 -4.93
N ILE A 37 -0.90 1.78 -4.43
CA ILE A 37 -0.95 2.17 -3.02
C ILE A 37 -2.36 2.62 -2.63
N TYR A 38 -3.03 3.43 -3.45
CA TYR A 38 -4.44 3.82 -3.19
C TYR A 38 -5.39 2.62 -3.21
N SER A 39 -5.19 1.67 -4.12
CA SER A 39 -5.99 0.44 -4.18
C SER A 39 -5.81 -0.43 -2.94
N TRP A 40 -4.58 -0.48 -2.42
CA TRP A 40 -4.29 -1.15 -1.15
C TRP A 40 -4.87 -0.38 0.04
N ARG A 41 -4.82 0.96 0.08
CA ARG A 41 -5.53 1.74 1.12
C ARG A 41 -7.03 1.48 1.12
N LYS A 42 -7.65 1.33 -0.05
CA LYS A 42 -9.08 0.99 -0.12
C LYS A 42 -9.39 -0.43 0.37
N GLN A 43 -8.48 -1.38 0.16
CA GLN A 43 -8.66 -2.77 0.58
C GLN A 43 -8.30 -3.01 2.04
N TYR A 44 -7.23 -2.39 2.53
CA TYR A 44 -6.66 -2.61 3.86
C TYR A 44 -6.87 -1.44 4.82
N GLY A 45 -7.08 -0.22 4.33
CA GLY A 45 -7.30 0.97 5.16
C GLY A 45 -8.72 1.11 5.70
N VAL A 46 -9.69 0.35 5.17
CA VAL A 46 -11.02 0.23 5.78
C VAL A 46 -10.98 -0.66 7.02
N LEU A 47 -9.94 -1.48 7.20
CA LEU A 47 -9.77 -2.29 8.42
C LEU A 47 -9.40 -1.46 9.66
N ASP A 48 -8.91 -0.22 9.49
CA ASP A 48 -8.54 0.70 10.58
C ASP A 48 -9.57 1.83 10.79
N ALA A 49 -10.56 2.00 9.88
CA ALA A 49 -11.50 3.14 9.90
C ALA A 49 -12.89 2.80 10.49
N ASP A 50 -13.09 1.57 10.97
CA ASP A 50 -14.29 1.13 11.69
C ASP A 50 -13.93 0.99 13.19
N GLU A 51 -13.76 2.13 13.88
CA GLU A 51 -13.90 2.28 15.33
C GLU A 51 -14.88 3.40 15.64
#